data_AF-A0AAU3NLE6-F1
#
_entry.id   AF-A0AAU3NLE6-F1
#
_cell.length_a   1.000
_cell.length_b   1.000
_cell.length_c   1.000
_cell.angle_alpha   90.00
_cell.angle_beta   90.00
_cell.angle_gamma   90.00
#
_symmetry.space_group_name_H-M   'P 1'
#
loop_
_entity.id
_entity.type
_entity.pdbx_description
1 polymer ?
#
loop_
_entity_poly.entity_id
_entity_poly.type
_entity_poly.pdbx_seq_one_letter_code
_entity_poly.pdbx_strand_id
1 'polypeptide(L)'
;MVQPLIAWDDQGAEVCGPCVGFAVDHTCRRCGRAGNPRSRGRCAHCVLAERVNALMAGPDGTVTPQLKPLAAALADAPSPFPAIQWIKAAHLVLGRHPVLLPPRLAELLRHLAEQPQLRPQLSRVHPGPRWLFPGMVPGKPISTHGMTQKINRHGIPVRTARNAAPAALAADLPSPVLADVTGMHRHTALRWVAYARRDWAEYLAARAEDEAARKGKGRKSGD
;
A
#
# COMPACT_ATOMS: atom_id res chain seq x y z
N MET A 1 11.78 -34.80 12.54
CA MET A 1 11.91 -33.33 12.50
C MET A 1 12.38 -32.97 11.09
N VAL A 2 11.57 -32.27 10.29
CA VAL A 2 11.95 -31.95 8.89
C VAL A 2 12.91 -30.76 8.94
N GLN A 3 14.16 -30.96 8.58
CA GLN A 3 15.17 -29.89 8.54
C GLN A 3 15.23 -29.31 7.13
N PRO A 4 14.96 -28.01 6.95
CA PRO A 4 15.08 -27.39 5.64
C PRO A 4 16.56 -27.31 5.24
N LEU A 5 16.82 -27.59 3.97
CA LEU A 5 18.13 -27.39 3.37
C LEU A 5 18.28 -25.90 3.05
N ILE A 6 19.35 -25.27 3.55
CA ILE A 6 19.52 -23.81 3.51
C ILE A 6 20.91 -23.40 3.01
N ALA A 7 21.78 -24.36 2.73
CA ALA A 7 23.15 -24.17 2.31
C ALA A 7 23.55 -25.26 1.32
N TRP A 8 24.73 -25.12 0.74
CA TRP A 8 25.38 -26.13 -0.11
C TRP A 8 26.71 -26.54 0.52
N ASP A 9 27.09 -27.81 0.38
CA ASP A 9 28.43 -28.28 0.72
C ASP A 9 29.44 -28.04 -0.41
N ASP A 10 30.71 -28.42 -0.19
CA ASP A 10 31.79 -28.27 -1.16
C ASP A 10 31.60 -29.10 -2.45
N GLN A 11 30.64 -30.02 -2.46
CA GLN A 11 30.26 -30.84 -3.62
C GLN A 11 28.99 -30.32 -4.30
N GLY A 12 28.41 -29.21 -3.82
CA GLY A 12 27.20 -28.59 -4.35
C GLY A 12 25.90 -29.28 -3.93
N ALA A 13 25.94 -30.21 -2.97
CA ALA A 13 24.73 -30.84 -2.44
C ALA A 13 24.04 -29.92 -1.42
N GLU A 14 22.71 -29.87 -1.45
CA GLU A 14 21.92 -29.11 -0.48
C GLU A 14 22.06 -29.71 0.93
N VAL A 15 22.46 -28.89 1.90
CA VAL A 15 22.69 -29.32 3.30
C VAL A 15 21.88 -28.50 4.31
N CYS A 16 21.59 -29.14 5.44
CA CYS A 16 20.79 -28.57 6.52
C CYS A 16 21.55 -27.52 7.32
N GLY A 17 20.86 -26.56 7.95
CA GLY A 17 21.49 -25.54 8.78
C GLY A 17 22.41 -26.09 9.89
N PRO A 18 21.95 -27.07 10.70
CA PRO A 18 22.81 -27.71 11.70
C PRO A 18 24.05 -28.39 11.11
N CYS A 19 23.96 -28.92 9.89
CA CYS A 19 25.04 -29.59 9.17
C CYS A 19 26.21 -28.63 8.87
N VAL A 20 25.93 -27.32 8.79
CA VAL A 20 26.92 -26.24 8.56
C VAL A 20 27.09 -25.33 9.79
N GLY A 21 26.70 -25.80 10.98
CA GLY A 21 26.85 -25.05 12.24
C GLY A 21 25.84 -23.92 12.46
N PHE A 22 24.79 -23.83 11.63
CA PHE A 22 23.73 -22.83 11.75
C PHE A 22 22.46 -23.43 12.39
N ALA A 23 22.42 -23.44 13.72
CA ALA A 23 21.32 -24.03 14.49
C ALA A 23 20.16 -23.03 14.74
N VAL A 24 19.49 -22.60 13.65
CA VAL A 24 18.24 -21.83 13.76
C VAL A 24 17.04 -22.76 13.60
N ASP A 25 16.05 -22.64 14.49
CA ASP A 25 14.78 -23.31 14.34
C ASP A 25 14.00 -22.67 13.19
N HIS A 26 14.00 -23.35 12.05
CA HIS A 26 13.26 -22.97 10.85
C HIS A 26 11.86 -23.59 10.80
N THR A 27 11.31 -23.98 11.94
CA THR A 27 9.98 -24.56 12.03
C THR A 27 8.98 -23.48 12.45
N CYS A 28 7.87 -23.38 11.72
CA CYS A 28 6.77 -22.54 12.18
C CYS A 28 6.18 -23.09 13.49
N ARG A 29 6.23 -22.32 14.57
CA ARG A 29 5.68 -22.71 15.90
C ARG A 29 4.16 -22.93 15.92
N ARG A 30 3.44 -22.52 14.87
CA ARG A 30 1.98 -22.68 14.78
C ARG A 30 1.56 -23.89 13.95
N CYS A 31 2.17 -24.09 12.78
CA CYS A 31 1.73 -25.13 11.83
C CYS A 31 2.77 -26.21 11.55
N GLY A 32 3.97 -26.13 12.14
CA GLY A 32 5.02 -27.15 11.96
C GLY A 32 5.70 -27.15 10.60
N ARG A 33 5.31 -26.29 9.65
CA ARG A 33 5.93 -26.22 8.32
C ARG A 33 7.38 -25.73 8.43
N ALA A 34 8.30 -26.46 7.81
CA ALA A 34 9.72 -26.09 7.69
C ALA A 34 9.92 -24.97 6.67
N GLY A 35 10.81 -24.01 6.97
CA GLY A 35 11.18 -22.88 6.12
C GLY A 35 11.36 -21.58 6.92
N ASN A 36 11.93 -20.54 6.31
CA ASN A 36 12.33 -19.31 7.01
C ASN A 36 11.16 -18.64 7.80
N PRO A 37 11.11 -18.77 9.15
CA PRO A 37 10.06 -18.18 9.95
C PRO A 37 10.33 -16.69 10.10
N ARG A 38 9.28 -15.87 9.97
CA ARG A 38 9.43 -14.42 9.93
C ARG A 38 9.40 -13.81 11.33
N SER A 39 8.24 -13.31 11.73
CA SER A 39 8.07 -12.67 13.04
C SER A 39 7.60 -13.70 14.07
N ARG A 40 8.21 -13.68 15.25
CA ARG A 40 7.86 -14.52 16.42
C ARG A 40 7.82 -16.03 16.12
N GLY A 41 8.67 -16.52 15.20
CA GLY A 41 8.73 -17.95 14.86
C GLY A 41 7.53 -18.47 14.04
N ARG A 42 6.82 -17.59 13.31
CA ARG A 42 5.67 -17.98 12.46
C ARG A 42 5.97 -17.82 10.96
N CYS A 43 5.50 -18.76 10.14
CA CYS A 43 5.61 -18.68 8.68
C CYS A 43 4.65 -17.63 8.09
N ALA A 44 4.90 -17.23 6.84
CA ALA A 44 4.10 -16.20 6.16
C ALA A 44 2.61 -16.57 6.03
N HIS A 45 2.27 -17.84 5.80
CA HIS A 45 0.87 -18.31 5.76
C HIS A 45 0.17 -18.14 7.11
N CYS A 46 0.82 -18.54 8.20
CA CYS A 46 0.25 -18.38 9.55
C CYS A 46 0.06 -16.90 9.94
N VAL A 47 0.96 -16.02 9.47
CA VAL A 47 0.84 -14.57 9.67
C VAL A 47 -0.30 -13.99 8.83
N LEU A 48 -0.48 -14.45 7.59
CA LEU A 48 -1.60 -14.05 6.73
C LEU A 48 -2.94 -14.45 7.35
N ALA A 49 -3.09 -15.71 7.74
CA ALA A 49 -4.32 -16.24 8.35
C ALA A 49 -4.71 -15.48 9.64
N GLU A 50 -3.72 -15.17 10.49
CA GLU A 50 -3.95 -14.35 11.70
C GLU A 50 -4.46 -12.95 11.35
N ARG A 51 -3.87 -12.30 10.33
CA ARG A 51 -4.27 -10.96 9.90
C ARG A 51 -5.67 -10.93 9.28
N VAL A 52 -5.98 -11.92 8.44
CA VAL A 52 -7.32 -12.08 7.85
C VAL A 52 -8.37 -12.22 8.95
N ASN A 53 -8.12 -13.13 9.90
CA ASN A 53 -9.05 -13.34 11.01
C ASN A 53 -9.20 -12.08 11.88
N ALA A 54 -8.11 -11.36 12.16
CA ALA A 54 -8.18 -10.12 12.93
C ALA A 54 -9.01 -9.02 12.24
N LEU A 55 -9.05 -8.99 10.91
CA LEU A 55 -9.84 -8.02 10.15
C LEU A 55 -11.31 -8.42 10.01
N MET A 56 -11.61 -9.71 10.04
CA MET A 56 -12.97 -10.25 9.86
C MET A 56 -13.65 -10.63 11.18
N ALA A 57 -12.91 -10.63 12.28
CA ALA A 57 -13.45 -10.91 13.60
C ALA A 57 -14.35 -9.75 14.07
N GLY A 58 -15.49 -10.10 14.66
CA GLY A 58 -16.32 -9.15 15.38
C GLY A 58 -15.71 -8.73 16.73
N PRO A 59 -16.42 -7.92 17.52
CA PRO A 59 -15.98 -7.46 18.85
C PRO A 59 -15.55 -8.59 19.78
N ASP A 60 -16.17 -9.77 19.63
CA ASP A 60 -15.89 -10.97 20.44
C ASP A 60 -14.66 -11.76 19.97
N GLY A 61 -13.91 -11.24 18.99
CA GLY A 61 -12.71 -11.89 18.44
C GLY A 61 -13.00 -13.10 17.53
N THR A 62 -14.27 -13.37 17.21
CA THR A 62 -14.68 -14.48 16.34
C THR A 62 -15.10 -14.01 14.96
N VAL A 63 -14.71 -14.75 13.92
CA VAL A 63 -15.17 -14.50 12.54
C VAL A 63 -16.57 -15.07 12.37
N THR A 64 -17.50 -14.24 11.91
CA THR A 64 -18.90 -14.66 11.71
C THR A 64 -18.98 -15.81 10.70
N PRO A 65 -19.92 -16.76 10.85
CA PRO A 65 -20.03 -17.93 9.98
C PRO A 65 -20.07 -17.60 8.48
N GLN A 66 -20.71 -16.48 8.12
CA GLN A 66 -20.84 -16.00 6.75
C GLN A 66 -19.50 -15.54 6.14
N LEU A 67 -18.56 -15.07 6.96
CA LEU A 67 -17.24 -14.61 6.51
C LEU A 67 -16.18 -15.71 6.52
N LYS A 68 -16.45 -16.87 7.15
CA LYS A 68 -15.49 -17.99 7.23
C LYS A 68 -14.99 -18.49 5.87
N PRO A 69 -15.83 -18.69 4.84
CA PRO A 69 -15.36 -19.14 3.53
C PRO A 69 -14.40 -18.13 2.89
N LEU A 70 -14.70 -16.84 3.02
CA LEU A 70 -13.84 -15.77 2.51
C LEU A 70 -12.52 -15.70 3.29
N ALA A 71 -12.57 -15.81 4.62
CA ALA A 71 -11.38 -15.83 5.47
C ALA A 71 -10.45 -16.99 5.12
N ALA A 72 -11.00 -18.18 4.90
CA ALA A 72 -10.25 -19.35 4.48
C ALA A 72 -9.60 -19.15 3.09
N ALA A 73 -10.37 -18.66 2.11
CA ALA A 73 -9.85 -18.40 0.77
C ALA A 73 -8.68 -17.39 0.75
N LEU A 74 -8.75 -16.34 1.57
CA LEU A 74 -7.66 -15.36 1.69
C LEU A 74 -6.47 -15.90 2.48
N ALA A 75 -6.69 -16.75 3.49
CA ALA A 75 -5.63 -17.37 4.27
C ALA A 75 -4.83 -18.41 3.49
N ASP A 76 -5.49 -19.11 2.56
CA ASP A 76 -4.91 -20.12 1.67
C ASP A 76 -4.40 -19.55 0.33
N ALA A 77 -4.23 -18.23 0.24
CA ALA A 77 -3.69 -17.59 -0.96
C ALA A 77 -2.34 -18.23 -1.37
N PRO A 78 -2.15 -18.62 -2.65
CA PRO A 78 -0.97 -19.37 -3.12
C PRO A 78 0.37 -18.70 -2.79
N SER A 79 0.37 -17.36 -2.76
CA SER A 79 1.50 -16.56 -2.31
C SER A 79 1.09 -15.68 -1.13
N PRO A 80 1.60 -15.95 0.08
CA PRO A 80 1.17 -15.23 1.27
C PRO A 80 1.72 -13.80 1.32
N PHE A 81 2.80 -13.50 0.60
CA PHE A 81 3.46 -12.20 0.67
C PHE A 81 2.66 -11.09 -0.03
N PRO A 82 2.24 -11.23 -1.31
CA PRO A 82 1.34 -10.28 -1.96
C PRO A 82 0.02 -10.14 -1.20
N ALA A 83 -0.56 -11.24 -0.72
CA ALA A 83 -1.79 -11.20 0.06
C ALA A 83 -1.64 -10.40 1.37
N ILE A 84 -0.54 -10.57 2.12
CA ILE A 84 -0.25 -9.77 3.32
C ILE A 84 -0.14 -8.27 2.96
N GLN A 85 0.47 -7.93 1.83
CA GLN A 85 0.61 -6.54 1.40
C GLN A 85 -0.73 -5.95 0.95
N TRP A 86 -1.53 -6.71 0.20
CA TRP A 86 -2.86 -6.31 -0.23
C TRP A 86 -3.79 -6.07 0.96
N ILE A 87 -3.79 -6.95 1.95
CA ILE A 87 -4.62 -6.79 3.16
C ILE A 87 -4.15 -5.60 4.03
N LYS A 88 -2.87 -5.24 3.96
CA LYS A 88 -2.33 -4.04 4.61
C LYS A 88 -2.58 -2.76 3.81
N ALA A 89 -3.08 -2.85 2.59
CA ALA A 89 -3.25 -1.71 1.71
C ALA A 89 -4.30 -0.75 2.27
N ALA A 90 -3.85 0.36 2.86
CA ALA A 90 -4.72 1.49 3.10
C ALA A 90 -4.77 2.35 1.84
N HIS A 91 -5.96 2.83 1.51
CA HIS A 91 -6.15 3.76 0.40
C HIS A 91 -6.55 5.12 0.94
N LEU A 92 -5.93 6.18 0.43
CA LEU A 92 -6.37 7.55 0.63
C LEU A 92 -7.14 7.99 -0.60
N VAL A 93 -8.41 8.36 -0.43
CA VAL A 93 -9.21 8.90 -1.53
C VAL A 93 -8.93 10.39 -1.67
N LEU A 94 -8.32 10.79 -2.78
CA LEU A 94 -8.09 12.19 -3.14
C LEU A 94 -9.09 12.58 -4.22
N GLY A 95 -10.14 13.31 -3.83
CA GLY A 95 -11.26 13.61 -4.74
C GLY A 95 -11.99 12.33 -5.15
N ARG A 96 -11.79 11.88 -6.39
CA ARG A 96 -12.37 10.62 -6.93
C ARG A 96 -11.33 9.51 -7.14
N HIS A 97 -10.06 9.77 -6.81
CA HIS A 97 -8.96 8.85 -7.10
C HIS A 97 -8.46 8.18 -5.81
N PRO A 98 -8.67 6.85 -5.64
CA PRO A 98 -8.05 6.12 -4.54
C PRO A 98 -6.55 5.96 -4.80
N VAL A 99 -5.74 6.37 -3.83
CA VAL A 99 -4.28 6.24 -3.86
C VAL A 99 -3.84 5.22 -2.81
N LEU A 100 -3.12 4.18 -3.25
CA LEU A 100 -2.51 3.21 -2.34
C LEU A 100 -1.46 3.92 -1.47
N LEU A 101 -1.60 3.82 -0.16
CA LEU A 101 -0.66 4.40 0.80
C LEU A 101 0.51 3.45 1.06
N PRO A 102 1.75 3.95 1.09
CA PRO A 102 2.87 3.21 1.64
C PRO A 102 2.55 2.70 3.06
N PRO A 103 2.91 1.45 3.43
CA PRO A 103 2.46 0.84 4.69
C PRO A 103 2.78 1.66 5.94
N ARG A 104 3.92 2.35 5.98
CA ARG A 104 4.29 3.22 7.10
C ARG A 104 3.43 4.48 7.16
N LEU A 105 3.10 5.07 6.02
CA LEU A 105 2.23 6.23 5.97
C LEU A 105 0.80 5.85 6.35
N ALA A 106 0.31 4.69 5.89
CA ALA A 106 -0.98 4.12 6.29
C ALA A 106 -1.11 3.99 7.81
N GLU A 107 -0.07 3.45 8.46
CA GLU A 107 -0.02 3.30 9.92
C GLU A 107 -0.05 4.64 10.64
N LEU A 108 0.72 5.63 10.19
CA LEU A 108 0.73 6.98 10.79
C LEU A 108 -0.61 7.70 10.63
N LEU A 109 -1.21 7.66 9.43
CA LEU A 109 -2.50 8.29 9.16
C LEU A 109 -3.62 7.64 9.97
N ARG A 110 -3.59 6.32 10.12
CA ARG A 110 -4.53 5.58 10.98
C ARG A 110 -4.37 5.98 12.46
N HIS A 111 -3.14 6.02 12.98
CA HIS A 111 -2.92 6.51 14.35
C HIS A 111 -3.43 7.93 14.53
N LEU A 112 -3.18 8.83 13.58
CA LEU A 112 -3.66 10.20 13.63
C LEU A 112 -5.19 10.31 13.55
N ALA A 113 -5.83 9.42 12.79
CA ALA A 113 -7.28 9.33 12.72
C ALA A 113 -7.85 8.74 14.02
N GLU A 114 -7.23 7.73 14.62
CA GLU A 114 -7.74 7.07 15.83
C GLU A 114 -7.50 7.91 17.10
N GLN A 115 -6.48 8.78 17.11
CA GLN A 115 -6.17 9.63 18.27
C GLN A 115 -7.28 10.67 18.55
N PRO A 116 -7.78 10.76 19.80
CA PRO A 116 -8.59 11.88 20.24
C PRO A 116 -7.75 13.16 20.15
N GLN A 117 -8.17 14.10 19.32
CA GLN A 117 -7.49 15.40 19.25
C GLN A 117 -7.82 16.17 20.51
N LEU A 118 -6.97 16.03 21.54
CA LEU A 118 -7.03 16.75 22.82
C LEU A 118 -6.72 18.23 22.58
N ARG A 119 -7.70 18.97 22.05
CA ARG A 119 -7.77 20.42 22.26
C ARG A 119 -8.99 20.66 23.13
N PRO A 120 -8.87 21.30 24.31
CA PRO A 120 -10.03 21.63 25.12
C PRO A 120 -10.98 22.49 24.28
N GLN A 121 -12.03 21.86 23.76
CA GLN A 121 -13.02 22.52 22.94
C GLN A 121 -14.04 23.17 23.88
N LEU A 122 -14.07 24.50 23.89
CA LEU A 122 -15.19 25.28 24.42
C LEU A 122 -16.43 25.22 23.49
N SER A 123 -16.45 24.34 22.49
CA SER A 123 -17.54 24.24 21.52
C SER A 123 -18.18 22.87 21.57
N ARG A 124 -19.51 22.90 21.74
CA ARG A 124 -20.38 21.73 21.72
C ARG A 124 -20.17 20.94 20.42
N VAL A 125 -20.18 19.61 20.59
CA VAL A 125 -20.07 18.57 19.58
C VAL A 125 -20.91 18.90 18.34
N HIS A 126 -20.27 19.05 17.19
CA HIS A 126 -20.93 18.97 15.89
C HIS A 126 -20.68 17.58 15.26
N PRO A 127 -21.72 16.84 14.84
CA PRO A 127 -21.57 15.62 14.07
C PRO A 127 -21.20 15.97 12.62
N GLY A 128 -19.93 16.27 12.39
CA GLY A 128 -19.36 16.55 11.07
C GLY A 128 -18.06 15.78 10.83
N PRO A 129 -17.61 15.64 9.58
CA PRO A 129 -16.37 14.93 9.27
C PRO A 129 -15.19 15.57 10.00
N ARG A 130 -14.50 14.76 10.83
CA ARG A 130 -13.34 15.21 11.59
C ARG A 130 -12.14 15.38 10.67
N TRP A 131 -11.56 16.57 10.67
CA TRP A 131 -10.34 16.86 9.91
C TRP A 131 -9.15 16.08 10.48
N LEU A 132 -8.43 15.37 9.61
CA LEU A 132 -7.19 14.67 9.98
C LEU A 132 -6.10 15.63 10.48
N PHE A 133 -6.08 16.85 9.93
CA PHE A 133 -5.22 17.95 10.37
C PHE A 133 -6.08 19.16 10.75
N PRO A 134 -6.51 19.28 12.02
CA PRO A 134 -7.37 20.38 12.46
C PRO A 134 -6.60 21.71 12.53
N GLY A 135 -7.30 22.79 12.21
CA GLY A 135 -6.81 24.17 12.31
C GLY A 135 -7.00 24.76 13.70
N MET A 136 -6.64 26.04 13.84
CA MET A 136 -6.91 26.82 15.07
C MET A 136 -8.38 27.20 15.20
N VAL A 137 -9.08 27.36 14.08
CA VAL A 137 -10.52 27.63 14.05
C VAL A 137 -11.28 26.30 14.20
N PRO A 138 -12.20 26.17 15.17
CA PRO A 138 -13.04 24.98 15.32
C PRO A 138 -13.73 24.59 14.02
N GLY A 139 -13.74 23.29 13.70
CA GLY A 139 -14.38 22.76 12.50
C GLY A 139 -13.67 23.07 11.17
N LYS A 140 -12.51 23.75 11.18
CA LYS A 140 -11.73 24.04 9.97
C LYS A 140 -10.43 23.20 9.92
N PRO A 141 -9.95 22.84 8.71
CA PRO A 141 -8.64 22.23 8.55
C PRO A 141 -7.53 23.24 8.86
N ILE A 142 -6.32 22.75 9.08
CA ILE A 142 -5.13 23.60 9.12
C ILE A 142 -4.97 24.36 7.81
N SER A 143 -4.57 25.62 7.88
CA SER A 143 -4.30 26.42 6.69
C SER A 143 -3.09 25.88 5.92
N THR A 144 -3.05 26.08 4.61
CA THR A 144 -1.90 25.70 3.77
C THR A 144 -0.59 26.31 4.29
N HIS A 145 -0.63 27.56 4.73
CA HIS A 145 0.54 28.24 5.32
C HIS A 145 0.98 27.57 6.63
N GLY A 146 0.05 27.32 7.56
CA GLY A 146 0.35 26.67 8.83
C GLY A 146 0.87 25.23 8.66
N MET A 147 0.31 24.50 7.69
CA MET A 147 0.79 23.16 7.32
C MET A 147 2.21 23.25 6.75
N THR A 148 2.46 24.19 5.84
CA THR A 148 3.78 24.40 5.24
C THR A 148 4.83 24.71 6.31
N GLN A 149 4.50 25.61 7.24
CA GLN A 149 5.39 25.96 8.35
C GLN A 149 5.70 24.75 9.25
N LYS A 150 4.69 23.95 9.59
CA LYS A 150 4.89 22.73 10.40
C LYS A 150 5.80 21.73 9.70
N ILE A 151 5.53 21.42 8.43
CA ILE A 151 6.32 20.44 7.68
C ILE A 151 7.77 20.92 7.52
N ASN A 152 7.98 22.21 7.20
CA ASN A 152 9.31 22.81 7.12
C ASN A 152 10.06 22.73 8.47
N ARG A 153 9.38 22.96 9.60
CA ARG A 153 9.99 22.86 10.94
C ARG A 153 10.53 21.45 11.24
N HIS A 154 9.93 20.42 10.64
CA HIS A 154 10.40 19.03 10.75
C HIS A 154 11.42 18.64 9.68
N GLY A 155 12.05 19.62 9.01
CA GLY A 155 13.14 19.38 8.06
C GLY A 155 12.70 18.90 6.68
N ILE A 156 11.40 18.99 6.36
CA ILE A 156 10.88 18.62 5.04
C ILE A 156 10.62 19.92 4.25
N PRO A 157 11.49 20.31 3.31
CA PRO A 157 11.31 21.54 2.55
C PRO A 157 10.15 21.38 1.56
N VAL A 158 8.96 21.89 1.94
CA VAL A 158 7.69 21.62 1.25
C VAL A 158 7.74 21.99 -0.23
N ARG A 159 8.34 23.14 -0.58
CA ARG A 159 8.41 23.59 -1.98
C ARG A 159 9.27 22.64 -2.82
N THR A 160 10.44 22.28 -2.32
CA THR A 160 11.35 21.34 -2.99
C THR A 160 10.73 19.97 -3.10
N ALA A 161 10.17 19.44 -2.01
CA ALA A 161 9.50 18.13 -2.00
C ALA A 161 8.31 18.08 -2.96
N ARG A 162 7.50 19.15 -3.01
CA ARG A 162 6.33 19.23 -3.89
C ARG A 162 6.69 19.38 -5.36
N ASN A 163 7.83 19.98 -5.68
CA ASN A 163 8.34 20.05 -7.05
C ASN A 163 9.05 18.75 -7.47
N ALA A 164 9.73 18.10 -6.54
CA ALA A 164 10.41 16.82 -6.79
C ALA A 164 9.41 15.66 -6.94
N ALA A 165 8.27 15.70 -6.27
CA ALA A 165 7.28 14.62 -6.32
C ALA A 165 6.72 14.36 -7.74
N PRO A 166 6.25 15.37 -8.51
CA PRO A 166 5.88 15.17 -9.91
C PRO A 166 7.03 14.68 -10.78
N ALA A 167 8.26 15.16 -10.55
CA ALA A 167 9.43 14.70 -11.30
C ALA A 167 9.73 13.20 -11.05
N ALA A 168 9.68 12.77 -9.79
CA ALA A 168 9.86 11.38 -9.41
C ALA A 168 8.73 10.49 -9.97
N LEU A 169 7.48 10.93 -9.85
CA LEU A 169 6.34 10.22 -10.43
C LEU A 169 6.41 10.14 -11.95
N ALA A 170 6.83 11.22 -12.62
CA ALA A 170 7.01 11.28 -14.06
C ALA A 170 8.16 10.38 -14.56
N ALA A 171 9.07 9.97 -13.68
CA ALA A 171 10.06 8.95 -14.01
C ALA A 171 9.39 7.58 -14.20
N ASP A 172 8.31 7.27 -13.50
CA ASP A 172 7.72 5.93 -13.54
C ASP A 172 6.35 5.88 -14.22
N LEU A 173 5.73 7.04 -14.48
CA LEU A 173 4.36 7.16 -14.99
C LEU A 173 4.29 7.93 -16.32
N PRO A 174 3.53 7.44 -17.32
CA PRO A 174 3.27 8.19 -18.54
C PRO A 174 2.33 9.38 -18.28
N SER A 175 2.37 10.38 -19.16
CA SER A 175 1.70 11.67 -18.93
C SER A 175 0.19 11.59 -18.65
N PRO A 176 -0.61 10.74 -19.32
CA PRO A 176 -2.04 10.65 -19.02
C PRO A 176 -2.29 10.16 -17.60
N VAL A 177 -1.56 9.14 -17.17
CA VAL A 177 -1.67 8.57 -15.82
C VAL A 177 -1.21 9.58 -14.77
N LEU A 178 -0.11 10.30 -15.04
CA LEU A 178 0.36 11.36 -14.16
C LEU A 178 -0.68 12.47 -13.99
N ALA A 179 -1.33 12.91 -15.09
CA ALA A 179 -2.39 13.92 -15.04
C ALA A 179 -3.58 13.47 -14.19
N ASP A 180 -4.04 12.24 -14.39
CA ASP A 180 -5.18 11.69 -13.68
C ASP A 180 -4.90 11.53 -12.17
N VAL A 181 -3.75 10.97 -11.79
CA VAL A 181 -3.38 10.77 -10.37
C VAL A 181 -3.15 12.09 -9.63
N THR A 182 -2.53 13.08 -10.30
CA THR A 182 -2.17 14.35 -9.64
C THR A 182 -3.21 15.45 -9.80
N GLY A 183 -4.21 15.25 -10.67
CA GLY A 183 -5.18 16.28 -11.06
C GLY A 183 -4.56 17.44 -11.86
N MET A 184 -3.37 17.26 -12.41
CA MET A 184 -2.70 18.29 -13.23
C MET A 184 -3.32 18.38 -14.63
N HIS A 185 -3.27 19.58 -15.23
CA HIS A 185 -3.61 19.74 -16.64
C HIS A 185 -2.70 18.89 -17.53
N ARG A 186 -3.25 18.30 -18.60
CA ARG A 186 -2.54 17.37 -19.50
C ARG A 186 -1.21 17.95 -20.01
N HIS A 187 -1.20 19.21 -20.44
CA HIS A 187 0.03 19.87 -20.90
C HIS A 187 1.10 20.00 -19.80
N THR A 188 0.70 20.18 -18.54
CA THR A 188 1.63 20.26 -17.40
C THR A 188 2.25 18.89 -17.11
N ALA A 189 1.44 17.83 -17.17
CA ALA A 189 1.92 16.46 -17.02
C ALA A 189 2.89 16.07 -18.16
N LEU A 190 2.59 16.47 -19.41
CA LEU A 190 3.47 16.24 -20.57
C LEU A 190 4.85 16.88 -20.35
N ARG A 191 4.89 18.11 -19.83
CA ARG A 191 6.14 18.81 -19.52
C ARG A 191 6.96 18.09 -18.45
N TRP A 192 6.32 17.58 -17.39
CA TRP A 192 7.01 16.84 -16.34
C TRP A 192 7.57 15.51 -16.84
N VAL A 193 6.84 14.78 -17.67
CA VAL A 193 7.32 13.53 -18.28
C VAL A 193 8.47 13.80 -19.24
N ALA A 194 8.34 14.79 -20.14
CA ALA A 194 9.43 15.18 -21.03
C ALA A 194 10.70 15.64 -20.27
N TYR A 195 10.52 16.24 -19.10
CA TYR A 195 11.60 16.63 -18.20
C TYR A 195 12.25 15.43 -17.49
N ALA A 196 11.45 14.47 -17.00
CA ALA A 196 11.91 13.36 -16.18
C ALA A 196 12.41 12.14 -16.98
N ARG A 197 11.83 11.87 -18.14
CA ARG A 197 12.18 10.77 -19.05
C ARG A 197 12.13 11.26 -20.49
N ARG A 198 13.24 11.10 -21.21
CA ARG A 198 13.22 11.11 -22.67
C ARG A 198 12.68 9.76 -23.13
N ASP A 199 11.44 9.79 -23.59
CA ASP A 199 10.80 8.84 -24.48
C ASP A 199 9.96 7.70 -23.85
N TRP A 200 8.67 7.73 -24.18
CA TRP A 200 7.64 6.74 -23.88
C TRP A 200 6.88 6.37 -25.18
N ALA A 201 7.55 6.46 -26.35
CA ALA A 201 6.99 6.06 -27.64
C ALA A 201 6.27 4.70 -27.60
N GLU A 202 6.75 3.78 -26.78
CA GLU A 202 6.17 2.46 -26.53
C GLU A 202 4.76 2.50 -25.89
N TYR A 203 4.51 3.42 -24.94
CA TYR A 203 3.17 3.60 -24.36
C TYR A 203 2.18 4.19 -25.38
N LEU A 204 2.64 5.12 -26.23
CA LEU A 204 1.82 5.68 -27.30
C LEU A 204 1.43 4.61 -28.33
N ALA A 205 2.35 3.69 -28.66
CA ALA A 205 2.07 2.54 -29.51
C ALA A 205 1.02 1.61 -28.87
N ALA A 206 1.23 1.20 -27.62
CA ALA A 206 0.28 0.34 -26.89
C ALA A 206 -1.12 0.97 -26.76
N ARG A 207 -1.21 2.29 -26.55
CA ARG A 207 -2.50 2.99 -26.49
C ARG A 207 -3.21 3.10 -27.83
N ALA A 208 -2.46 3.27 -28.92
CA ALA A 208 -3.04 3.28 -30.26
C ALA A 208 -3.66 1.91 -30.60
N GLU A 209 -3.03 0.81 -30.16
CA GLU A 209 -3.56 -0.54 -30.30
C GLU A 209 -4.85 -0.75 -29.50
N ASP A 210 -4.92 -0.28 -28.25
CA ASP A 210 -6.13 -0.33 -27.42
C ASP A 210 -7.30 0.47 -28.02
N GLU A 211 -7.03 1.66 -28.56
CA GLU A 211 -8.05 2.47 -29.24
C GLU A 211 -8.55 1.81 -30.53
N ALA A 212 -7.66 1.17 -31.30
CA ALA A 212 -8.02 0.41 -32.48
C ALA A 212 -8.89 -0.81 -32.12
N ALA A 213 -8.53 -1.55 -31.06
CA ALA A 213 -9.31 -2.69 -30.56
C ALA A 213 -10.72 -2.29 -30.07
N ARG A 214 -10.83 -1.13 -29.40
CA ARG A 214 -12.11 -0.59 -28.93
C ARG A 214 -13.01 -0.14 -30.09
N LYS A 215 -12.45 0.49 -31.13
CA LYS A 215 -13.18 0.86 -32.36
C LYS A 215 -13.61 -0.39 -33.15
N GLY A 216 -12.80 -1.44 -33.17
CA GLY A 216 -13.13 -2.71 -33.82
C GLY A 216 -14.28 -3.49 -33.15
N LYS A 217 -14.39 -3.43 -31.81
CA LYS A 217 -15.51 -4.07 -31.08
C LYS A 217 -16.86 -3.36 -31.26
N GLY A 218 -16.87 -2.04 -31.44
CA GLY A 218 -18.11 -1.27 -31.67
C GLY A 218 -18.73 -1.46 -33.06
N ARG A 219 -17.98 -2.00 -34.03
CA ARG A 219 -18.44 -2.20 -35.41
C ARG A 219 -19.03 -3.59 -35.68
N LYS A 220 -18.92 -4.54 -34.74
CA LYS A 220 -19.38 -5.93 -34.88
C LYS A 220 -20.71 -6.25 -34.19
N SER A 221 -21.44 -5.25 -33.69
CA SER A 221 -22.72 -5.43 -32.97
C SER A 221 -23.92 -4.79 -33.68
N GLY A 222 -23.84 -4.60 -34.99
CA GLY A 222 -24.91 -4.04 -35.81
C GLY A 222 -24.92 -4.69 -37.18
N ASP A 223 -25.30 -5.97 -37.22
CA ASP A 223 -25.83 -6.68 -38.38
C ASP A 223 -26.83 -7.72 -37.85
#